data_AF-A0A2N3AHW5-F1
#
_entry.id   AF-A0A2N3AHW5-F1
#
_cell.length_a   1.000
_cell.length_b   1.000
_cell.length_c   1.000
_cell.angle_alpha   90.00
_cell.angle_beta   90.00
_cell.angle_gamma   90.00
#
_symmetry.space_group_name_H-M   'P 1'
#
loop_
_entity.id
_entity.type
_entity.pdbx_description
1 polymer ?
#
loop_
_entity_poly.entity_id
_entity_poly.type
_entity_poly.pdbx_seq_one_letter_code
_entity_poly.pdbx_strand_id
1 'polypeptide(L)'
;GSLAGEDKIYDAAFKQAGILRVEGVEEMFDLCRSLIYYPKIKGNKIGVVTNSGGPAVLATDKLEELGLEVPEPSESLKNILKEILPPHVSLGNPFDLLAYGSAETFASTCEIIAPEYDAIITIFVPTASMDSTVIARTLGRVKEKIKKPIFANFMAGRLVKEAIRELKKYGIPNYETGERCASIAYRVKKRNSV
;
A
#
# COMPACT_ATOMS: atom_id res chain seq x y z
N GLY A 1 23.55 6.76 32.25
CA GLY A 1 22.15 6.81 31.79
C GLY A 1 21.75 8.18 31.26
N SER A 2 22.56 8.80 30.37
CA SER A 2 22.25 10.08 29.69
C SER A 2 21.69 9.90 28.27
N LEU A 3 21.91 8.74 27.65
CA LEU A 3 21.52 8.46 26.25
C LEU A 3 20.02 8.62 25.96
N ALA A 4 19.13 8.24 26.88
CA ALA A 4 17.68 8.33 26.67
C ALA A 4 17.15 9.78 26.68
N GLY A 5 17.88 10.71 27.31
CA GLY A 5 17.55 12.14 27.30
C GLY A 5 18.00 12.81 26.01
N GLU A 6 19.20 12.47 25.53
CA GLU A 6 19.75 12.99 24.29
C GLU A 6 18.94 12.54 23.07
N ASP A 7 18.52 11.27 23.01
CA ASP A 7 17.76 10.74 21.87
C ASP A 7 16.41 11.45 21.67
N LYS A 8 15.70 11.77 22.76
CA LYS A 8 14.46 12.56 22.71
C LYS A 8 14.69 13.99 22.23
N ILE A 9 15.84 14.59 22.56
CA ILE A 9 16.21 15.93 22.10
C ILE A 9 16.50 15.90 20.60
N TYR A 10 17.21 14.89 20.10
CA TYR A 10 17.43 14.71 18.67
C TYR A 10 16.12 14.50 17.91
N ASP A 11 15.19 13.69 18.43
CA ASP A 11 13.88 13.51 17.83
C ASP A 11 13.08 14.82 17.74
N ALA A 12 13.12 15.64 18.79
CA ALA A 12 12.47 16.95 18.79
C ALA A 12 13.12 17.90 17.77
N ALA A 13 14.45 17.94 17.69
CA ALA A 13 15.19 18.75 16.74
C ALA A 13 14.94 18.32 15.29
N PHE A 14 14.96 17.01 15.01
CA PHE A 14 14.63 16.46 13.70
C PHE A 14 13.21 16.79 13.28
N LYS A 15 12.25 16.65 14.22
CA LYS A 15 10.88 17.08 13.97
C LYS A 15 10.83 18.56 13.64
N GLN A 16 11.44 19.45 14.42
CA GLN A 16 11.44 20.89 14.10
C GLN A 16 12.07 21.21 12.72
N ALA A 17 13.05 20.41 12.29
CA ALA A 17 13.74 20.58 11.01
C ALA A 17 13.04 19.91 9.81
N GLY A 18 11.90 19.24 9.99
CA GLY A 18 11.26 18.50 8.88
C GLY A 18 11.95 17.18 8.52
N ILE A 19 12.88 16.70 9.36
CA ILE A 19 13.68 15.50 9.11
C ILE A 19 12.87 14.26 9.51
N LEU A 20 12.76 13.32 8.58
CA LEU A 20 12.14 12.02 8.80
C LEU A 20 13.19 11.02 9.30
N ARG A 21 13.09 10.62 10.56
CA ARG A 21 13.91 9.54 11.13
C ARG A 21 13.41 8.18 10.63
N VAL A 22 14.35 7.34 10.22
CA VAL A 22 14.17 5.96 9.74
C VAL A 22 15.13 5.03 10.49
N GLU A 23 14.82 3.74 10.53
CA GLU A 23 15.53 2.73 11.34
C GLU A 23 16.72 2.09 10.60
N GLY A 24 16.86 2.36 9.30
CA GLY A 24 17.99 1.86 8.53
C GLY A 24 18.07 2.41 7.11
N VAL A 25 19.17 2.08 6.44
CA VAL A 25 19.46 2.49 5.06
C VAL A 25 18.41 1.98 4.08
N GLU A 26 17.87 0.79 4.33
CA GLU A 26 16.84 0.20 3.50
C GLU A 26 15.53 1.02 3.53
N GLU A 27 15.03 1.33 4.74
CA GLU A 27 13.84 2.17 4.92
C GLU A 27 14.08 3.59 4.34
N MET A 28 15.30 4.12 4.48
CA MET A 28 15.69 5.40 3.86
C MET A 28 15.48 5.38 2.34
N PHE A 29 16.00 4.37 1.64
CA PHE A 29 15.87 4.28 0.18
C PHE A 29 14.42 4.04 -0.25
N ASP A 30 13.69 3.22 0.49
CA ASP A 30 12.28 2.95 0.24
C ASP A 30 11.40 4.19 0.40
N LEU A 31 11.69 5.00 1.43
CA LEU A 31 11.03 6.27 1.67
C LEU A 31 11.36 7.27 0.56
N CYS A 32 12.64 7.42 0.21
CA CYS A 32 13.06 8.27 -0.92
C CYS A 32 12.34 7.86 -2.21
N ARG A 33 12.23 6.56 -2.51
CA ARG A 33 11.51 6.04 -3.68
C ARG A 33 10.04 6.48 -3.68
N SER A 34 9.37 6.39 -2.53
CA SER A 34 7.97 6.82 -2.40
C SER A 34 7.81 8.34 -2.55
N LEU A 35 8.68 9.13 -1.93
CA LEU A 35 8.58 10.58 -1.91
C LEU A 35 8.77 11.22 -3.30
N ILE A 36 9.37 10.51 -4.25
CA ILE A 36 9.43 10.94 -5.67
C ILE A 36 8.02 11.00 -6.28
N TYR A 37 7.15 10.06 -5.94
CA TYR A 37 5.83 9.92 -6.55
C TYR A 37 4.70 10.46 -5.66
N TYR A 38 4.83 10.27 -4.36
CA TYR A 38 3.80 10.55 -3.35
C TYR A 38 4.32 11.60 -2.38
N PRO A 39 4.10 12.90 -2.68
CA PRO A 39 4.52 13.95 -1.76
C PRO A 39 3.73 13.91 -0.44
N LYS A 40 2.50 13.35 -0.46
CA LYS A 40 1.58 13.37 0.67
C LYS A 40 0.55 12.23 0.60
N ILE A 41 0.25 11.64 1.76
CA ILE A 41 -0.99 10.90 2.03
C ILE A 41 -1.88 11.80 2.89
N LYS A 42 -3.14 11.96 2.51
CA LYS A 42 -4.11 12.78 3.25
C LYS A 42 -4.97 11.86 4.13
N GLY A 43 -4.65 11.72 5.41
CA GLY A 43 -5.44 10.91 6.34
C GLY A 43 -4.76 9.59 6.72
N ASN A 44 -5.52 8.67 7.32
CA ASN A 44 -5.00 7.44 7.94
C ASN A 44 -5.64 6.16 7.37
N LYS A 45 -6.69 6.26 6.55
CA LYS A 45 -7.47 5.09 6.13
C LYS A 45 -6.78 4.40 4.96
N ILE A 46 -6.37 3.15 5.13
CA ILE A 46 -5.65 2.38 4.13
C ILE A 46 -6.55 1.24 3.65
N GLY A 47 -6.77 1.18 2.33
CA GLY A 47 -7.40 0.03 1.68
C GLY A 47 -6.34 -1.00 1.32
N VAL A 48 -6.53 -2.27 1.69
CA VAL A 48 -5.61 -3.36 1.32
C VAL A 48 -6.31 -4.27 0.33
N VAL A 49 -5.75 -4.42 -0.88
CA VAL A 49 -6.27 -5.30 -1.93
C VAL A 49 -5.26 -6.41 -2.16
N THR A 50 -5.68 -7.67 -2.08
CA THR A 50 -4.77 -8.82 -2.12
C THR A 50 -5.35 -9.99 -2.89
N ASN A 51 -4.50 -10.92 -3.34
CA ASN A 51 -4.90 -12.29 -3.71
C ASN A 51 -4.38 -13.36 -2.74
N SER A 52 -3.78 -12.93 -1.63
CA SER A 52 -3.15 -13.79 -0.63
C SER A 52 -3.35 -13.22 0.78
N GLY A 53 -4.12 -13.94 1.60
CA GLY A 53 -4.46 -13.51 2.96
C GLY A 53 -3.27 -13.37 3.91
N GLY A 54 -2.31 -14.30 3.88
CA GLY A 54 -1.18 -14.30 4.84
C GLY A 54 -0.35 -13.00 4.81
N PRO A 55 0.23 -12.61 3.66
CA PRO A 55 0.90 -11.32 3.51
C PRO A 55 0.01 -10.10 3.81
N ALA A 56 -1.30 -10.20 3.56
CA ALA A 56 -2.23 -9.12 3.87
C ALA A 56 -2.44 -8.94 5.38
N VAL A 57 -2.57 -10.02 6.14
CA VAL A 57 -2.66 -9.97 7.62
C VAL A 57 -1.42 -9.30 8.21
N LEU A 58 -0.22 -9.68 7.75
CA LEU A 58 1.01 -9.06 8.24
C LEU A 58 1.07 -7.55 7.91
N ALA A 59 0.60 -7.17 6.72
CA ALA A 59 0.52 -5.77 6.33
C ALA A 59 -0.49 -5.00 7.20
N THR A 60 -1.67 -5.57 7.47
CA THR A 60 -2.69 -4.93 8.31
C THR A 60 -2.23 -4.77 9.75
N ASP A 61 -1.64 -5.82 10.33
CA ASP A 61 -1.10 -5.77 11.69
C ASP A 61 -0.06 -4.66 11.80
N LYS A 62 0.81 -4.51 10.79
CA LYS A 62 1.81 -3.44 10.76
C LYS A 62 1.19 -2.05 10.58
N LEU A 63 0.14 -1.91 9.76
CA LEU A 63 -0.59 -0.65 9.61
C LEU A 63 -1.18 -0.19 10.94
N GLU A 64 -1.83 -1.10 11.66
CA GLU A 64 -2.45 -0.83 12.96
C GLU A 64 -1.41 -0.53 14.03
N GLU A 65 -0.30 -1.28 14.09
CA GLU A 65 0.85 -1.02 14.97
C GLU A 65 1.39 0.41 14.82
N LEU A 66 1.41 0.92 13.58
CA LEU A 66 1.87 2.27 13.24
C LEU A 66 0.80 3.36 13.44
N GLY A 67 -0.42 3.00 13.83
CA GLY A 67 -1.55 3.91 14.04
C GLY A 67 -2.19 4.40 12.74
N LEU A 68 -2.06 3.65 11.64
CA LEU A 68 -2.92 3.78 10.46
C LEU A 68 -4.18 2.92 10.65
N GLU A 69 -5.23 3.22 9.90
CA GLU A 69 -6.54 2.57 10.04
C GLU A 69 -6.79 1.67 8.83
N VAL A 70 -7.29 0.46 9.07
CA VAL A 70 -7.77 -0.47 8.04
C VAL A 70 -9.28 -0.62 8.18
N PRO A 71 -10.08 0.45 7.95
CA PRO A 71 -11.50 0.40 8.29
C PRO A 71 -12.27 -0.48 7.32
N GLU A 72 -13.31 -1.12 7.86
CA GLU A 72 -14.35 -1.77 7.09
C GLU A 72 -14.99 -0.81 6.08
N PRO A 73 -15.29 -1.26 4.85
CA PRO A 73 -15.97 -0.44 3.86
C PRO A 73 -17.40 -0.11 4.31
N SER A 74 -17.92 1.04 3.87
CA SER A 74 -19.32 1.39 4.10
C SER A 74 -20.27 0.35 3.48
N GLU A 75 -21.50 0.28 4.00
CA GLU A 75 -22.53 -0.58 3.39
C GLU A 75 -22.80 -0.21 1.92
N SER A 76 -22.70 1.08 1.56
CA SER A 76 -22.80 1.52 0.16
C SER A 76 -21.68 0.95 -0.70
N LEU A 77 -20.44 0.99 -0.22
CA LEU A 77 -19.31 0.42 -0.95
C LEU A 77 -19.40 -1.11 -1.03
N LYS A 78 -19.81 -1.78 0.05
CA LYS A 78 -20.08 -3.23 0.06
C LYS A 78 -21.11 -3.61 -1.00
N ASN A 79 -22.19 -2.83 -1.16
CA ASN A 79 -23.20 -3.09 -2.18
C ASN A 79 -22.67 -2.92 -3.60
N ILE A 80 -21.82 -1.91 -3.86
CA ILE A 80 -21.16 -1.77 -5.17
C ILE A 80 -20.24 -2.97 -5.44
N LEU A 81 -19.48 -3.41 -4.42
CA LEU A 81 -18.56 -4.53 -4.55
C LEU A 81 -19.29 -5.87 -4.77
N LYS A 82 -20.48 -6.09 -4.19
CA LYS A 82 -21.30 -7.29 -4.43
C LYS A 82 -21.66 -7.49 -5.91
N GLU A 83 -21.88 -6.40 -6.64
CA GLU A 83 -22.28 -6.47 -8.06
C GLU A 83 -21.10 -6.81 -8.98
N ILE A 84 -19.86 -6.59 -8.54
CA ILE A 84 -18.66 -6.74 -9.38
C ILE A 84 -17.74 -7.88 -8.94
N LEU A 85 -17.81 -8.30 -7.68
CA LEU A 85 -16.98 -9.35 -7.12
C LEU A 85 -17.75 -10.67 -7.00
N PRO A 86 -17.08 -11.81 -7.21
CA PRO A 86 -17.70 -13.11 -6.97
C PRO A 86 -18.20 -13.24 -5.52
N PRO A 87 -19.30 -13.99 -5.29
CA PRO A 87 -19.98 -14.03 -3.98
C PRO A 87 -19.15 -14.65 -2.84
N HIS A 88 -18.07 -15.35 -3.16
CA HIS A 88 -17.17 -16.00 -2.19
C HIS A 88 -15.94 -15.14 -1.83
N VAL A 89 -15.76 -13.99 -2.48
CA VAL A 89 -14.67 -13.04 -2.18
C VAL A 89 -15.07 -12.20 -0.96
N SER A 90 -14.09 -11.91 -0.10
CA SER A 90 -14.30 -11.00 1.03
C SER A 90 -14.65 -9.60 0.53
N LEU A 91 -15.72 -9.02 1.06
CA LEU A 91 -16.12 -7.64 0.80
C LEU A 91 -15.60 -6.67 1.86
N GLY A 92 -14.82 -7.17 2.82
CA GLY A 92 -14.19 -6.39 3.88
C GLY A 92 -12.81 -5.87 3.48
N ASN A 93 -12.18 -5.13 4.38
CA ASN A 93 -10.81 -4.68 4.22
C ASN A 93 -9.92 -5.47 5.20
N PRO A 94 -8.99 -6.33 4.74
CA PRO A 94 -8.51 -6.49 3.36
C PRO A 94 -9.50 -7.11 2.36
N PHE A 95 -9.47 -6.57 1.15
CA PHE A 95 -10.19 -7.08 -0.01
C PHE A 95 -9.40 -8.25 -0.63
N ASP A 96 -9.64 -9.46 -0.13
CA ASP A 96 -9.00 -10.69 -0.61
C ASP A 96 -9.72 -11.28 -1.83
N LEU A 97 -9.16 -11.01 -3.01
CA LEU A 97 -9.63 -11.44 -4.33
C LEU A 97 -9.32 -12.91 -4.64
N LEU A 98 -8.71 -13.63 -3.70
CA LEU A 98 -8.34 -15.04 -3.78
C LEU A 98 -7.36 -15.34 -4.93
N ALA A 99 -6.88 -16.59 -5.00
CA ALA A 99 -5.83 -17.03 -5.93
C ALA A 99 -6.22 -17.02 -7.43
N TYR A 100 -7.35 -16.41 -7.80
CA TYR A 100 -7.87 -16.26 -9.16
C TYR A 100 -8.32 -14.83 -9.49
N GLY A 101 -8.03 -13.85 -8.63
CA GLY A 101 -8.30 -12.44 -8.92
C GLY A 101 -7.66 -12.01 -10.24
N SER A 102 -8.48 -11.60 -11.21
CA SER A 102 -7.98 -11.16 -12.52
C SER A 102 -7.37 -9.76 -12.45
N ALA A 103 -6.66 -9.36 -13.51
CA ALA A 103 -6.15 -8.00 -13.62
C ALA A 103 -7.27 -6.94 -13.60
N GLU A 104 -8.44 -7.27 -14.13
CA GLU A 104 -9.65 -6.46 -14.08
C GLU A 104 -10.21 -6.38 -12.67
N THR A 105 -10.25 -7.50 -11.92
CA THR A 105 -10.73 -7.51 -10.53
C THR A 105 -9.83 -6.64 -9.64
N PHE A 106 -8.50 -6.79 -9.72
CA PHE A 106 -7.57 -5.92 -8.99
C PHE A 106 -7.79 -4.44 -9.31
N ALA A 107 -7.94 -4.12 -10.61
CA ALA A 107 -8.10 -2.76 -11.05
C ALA A 107 -9.45 -2.16 -10.62
N SER A 108 -10.55 -2.86 -10.83
CA SER A 108 -11.89 -2.39 -10.49
C SER A 108 -12.03 -2.23 -8.97
N THR A 109 -11.54 -3.17 -8.16
CA THR A 109 -11.54 -3.03 -6.71
C THR A 109 -10.77 -1.78 -6.29
N CYS A 110 -9.54 -1.58 -6.78
CA CYS A 110 -8.76 -0.38 -6.44
C CYS A 110 -9.47 0.93 -6.83
N GLU A 111 -10.08 0.98 -8.01
CA GLU A 111 -10.81 2.16 -8.50
C GLU A 111 -12.05 2.47 -7.66
N ILE A 112 -12.81 1.44 -7.30
CA ILE A 112 -14.08 1.54 -6.56
C ILE A 112 -13.87 1.90 -5.10
N ILE A 113 -12.85 1.36 -4.43
CA ILE A 113 -12.61 1.65 -3.01
C ILE A 113 -11.94 3.02 -2.79
N ALA A 114 -11.23 3.55 -3.80
CA ALA A 114 -10.43 4.77 -3.67
C ALA A 114 -11.14 5.99 -3.04
N PRO A 115 -12.46 6.22 -3.19
CA PRO A 115 -13.14 7.32 -2.50
C PRO A 115 -13.17 7.20 -0.97
N GLU A 116 -13.17 6.00 -0.40
CA GLU A 116 -13.27 5.77 1.06
C GLU A 116 -11.92 5.68 1.78
N TYR A 117 -10.84 5.46 1.04
CA TYR A 117 -9.50 5.29 1.58
C TYR A 117 -8.53 6.40 1.13
N ASP A 118 -7.52 6.66 1.93
CA ASP A 118 -6.54 7.73 1.76
C ASP A 118 -5.31 7.28 0.96
N ALA A 119 -4.99 5.99 1.03
CA ALA A 119 -4.06 5.28 0.17
C ALA A 119 -4.48 3.82 0.03
N ILE A 120 -3.93 3.13 -0.97
CA ILE A 120 -4.19 1.72 -1.22
C ILE A 120 -2.87 0.96 -1.17
N ILE A 121 -2.84 -0.21 -0.53
CA ILE A 121 -1.76 -1.18 -0.62
C ILE A 121 -2.28 -2.36 -1.45
N THR A 122 -1.58 -2.67 -2.54
CA THR A 122 -1.85 -3.84 -3.38
C THR A 122 -0.82 -4.92 -3.10
N ILE A 123 -1.27 -6.09 -2.70
CA ILE A 123 -0.41 -7.23 -2.38
C ILE A 123 -0.70 -8.33 -3.40
N PHE A 124 0.35 -8.78 -4.08
CA PHE A 124 0.21 -9.72 -5.17
C PHE A 124 1.24 -10.84 -5.06
N VAL A 125 0.73 -12.07 -4.97
CA VAL A 125 1.52 -13.30 -5.02
C VAL A 125 1.23 -14.00 -6.36
N PRO A 126 2.22 -14.13 -7.27
CA PRO A 126 1.97 -14.73 -8.57
C PRO A 126 1.58 -16.22 -8.46
N THR A 127 0.57 -16.61 -9.23
CA THR A 127 0.21 -18.00 -9.48
C THR A 127 0.49 -18.36 -10.95
N ALA A 128 0.51 -19.65 -11.29
CA ALA A 128 0.83 -20.11 -12.64
C ALA A 128 -0.12 -19.59 -13.73
N SER A 129 -1.34 -19.21 -13.37
CA SER A 129 -2.38 -18.72 -14.29
C SER A 129 -2.43 -17.20 -14.41
N MET A 130 -1.60 -16.45 -13.67
CA MET A 130 -1.65 -14.99 -13.61
C MET A 130 -0.45 -14.34 -14.30
N ASP A 131 -0.74 -13.37 -15.16
CA ASP A 131 0.29 -12.49 -15.74
C ASP A 131 0.47 -11.25 -14.85
N SER A 132 1.54 -11.24 -14.06
CA SER A 132 1.89 -10.13 -13.18
C SER A 132 2.08 -8.81 -13.93
N THR A 133 2.57 -8.83 -15.17
CA THR A 133 2.79 -7.65 -16.01
C THR A 133 1.48 -7.07 -16.51
N VAL A 134 0.47 -7.91 -16.78
CA VAL A 134 -0.89 -7.44 -17.10
C VAL A 134 -1.52 -6.77 -15.88
N ILE A 135 -1.43 -7.37 -14.69
CA ILE A 135 -1.97 -6.80 -13.45
C ILE A 135 -1.28 -5.45 -13.13
N ALA A 136 0.04 -5.38 -13.27
CA ALA A 136 0.77 -4.12 -13.05
C ALA A 136 0.32 -3.00 -14.01
N ARG A 137 0.07 -3.33 -15.29
CA ARG A 137 -0.43 -2.36 -16.27
C ARG A 137 -1.86 -1.91 -15.98
N THR A 138 -2.73 -2.81 -15.54
CA THR A 138 -4.11 -2.41 -15.18
C THR A 138 -4.12 -1.54 -13.92
N LEU A 139 -3.31 -1.85 -12.90
CA LEU A 139 -3.11 -0.97 -11.75
C LEU A 139 -2.55 0.39 -12.15
N GLY A 140 -1.62 0.43 -13.11
CA GLY A 140 -1.10 1.66 -13.70
C GLY A 140 -2.20 2.56 -14.28
N ARG A 141 -3.12 1.99 -15.06
CA ARG A 141 -4.29 2.71 -15.59
C ARG A 141 -5.22 3.22 -14.49
N VAL A 142 -5.41 2.45 -13.42
CA VAL A 142 -6.18 2.91 -12.25
C VAL A 142 -5.50 4.09 -11.58
N LYS A 143 -4.17 4.05 -11.42
CA LYS A 143 -3.38 5.14 -10.83
C LYS A 143 -3.49 6.46 -11.60
N GLU A 144 -3.73 6.42 -12.91
CA GLU A 144 -3.99 7.61 -13.73
C GLU A 144 -5.39 8.20 -13.47
N LYS A 145 -6.37 7.36 -13.14
CA LYS A 145 -7.74 7.79 -12.82
C LYS A 145 -7.89 8.27 -11.38
N ILE A 146 -7.26 7.59 -10.42
CA ILE A 146 -7.41 7.90 -9.00
C ILE A 146 -6.28 8.81 -8.49
N LYS A 147 -6.66 9.82 -7.69
CA LYS A 147 -5.70 10.74 -7.05
C LYS A 147 -5.06 10.19 -5.77
N LYS A 148 -5.37 8.95 -5.39
CA LYS A 148 -4.86 8.29 -4.18
C LYS A 148 -3.50 7.61 -4.46
N PRO A 149 -2.56 7.62 -3.51
CA PRO A 149 -1.35 6.80 -3.58
C PRO A 149 -1.67 5.31 -3.63
N ILE A 150 -0.91 4.55 -4.43
CA ILE A 150 -0.97 3.08 -4.46
C ILE A 150 0.42 2.56 -4.14
N PHE A 151 0.58 1.78 -3.08
CA PHE A 151 1.81 1.07 -2.76
C PHE A 151 1.66 -0.38 -3.22
N ALA A 152 2.68 -0.94 -3.86
CA ALA A 152 2.64 -2.31 -4.34
C ALA A 152 3.59 -3.21 -3.55
N ASN A 153 3.13 -4.43 -3.28
CA ASN A 153 3.94 -5.55 -2.86
C ASN A 153 3.69 -6.72 -3.82
N PHE A 154 4.34 -6.67 -4.97
CA PHE A 154 4.42 -7.78 -5.91
C PHE A 154 5.59 -8.66 -5.47
N MET A 155 5.26 -9.86 -5.02
CA MET A 155 6.19 -10.79 -4.37
C MET A 155 6.85 -11.73 -5.38
N ALA A 156 7.79 -12.55 -4.90
CA ALA A 156 8.57 -13.51 -5.69
C ALA A 156 9.51 -12.88 -6.73
N GLY A 157 10.09 -11.72 -6.41
CA GLY A 157 11.27 -11.09 -7.01
C GLY A 157 11.49 -11.29 -8.51
N ARG A 158 12.07 -12.42 -8.91
CA ARG A 158 12.35 -12.74 -10.32
C ARG A 158 11.08 -12.90 -11.17
N LEU A 159 10.01 -13.46 -10.62
CA LEU A 159 8.76 -13.72 -11.33
C LEU A 159 7.97 -12.44 -11.66
N VAL A 160 8.22 -11.36 -10.92
CA VAL A 160 7.48 -10.09 -11.04
C VAL A 160 8.38 -8.94 -11.49
N LYS A 161 9.61 -9.22 -11.94
CA LYS A 161 10.59 -8.19 -12.30
C LYS A 161 10.06 -7.25 -13.39
N GLU A 162 9.34 -7.79 -14.38
CA GLU A 162 8.73 -7.00 -15.45
C GLU A 162 7.52 -6.21 -14.95
N ALA A 163 6.66 -6.83 -14.14
CA ALA A 163 5.56 -6.15 -13.47
C ALA A 163 6.03 -4.93 -12.64
N ILE A 164 7.10 -5.07 -11.86
CA ILE A 164 7.69 -3.97 -11.09
C ILE A 164 8.17 -2.83 -12.00
N ARG A 165 8.75 -3.16 -13.17
CA ARG A 165 9.13 -2.14 -14.17
C ARG A 165 7.91 -1.43 -14.73
N GLU A 166 6.81 -2.14 -14.99
CA GLU A 166 5.56 -1.53 -15.42
C GLU A 166 4.99 -0.61 -14.34
N LEU A 167 4.87 -1.06 -13.09
CA LEU A 167 4.40 -0.25 -11.95
C LEU A 167 5.18 1.06 -11.83
N LYS A 168 6.51 1.01 -12.00
CA LYS A 168 7.38 2.18 -11.94
C LYS A 168 7.05 3.24 -12.99
N LYS A 169 6.61 2.85 -14.20
CA LYS A 169 6.22 3.81 -15.26
C LYS A 169 5.04 4.67 -14.85
N TYR A 170 4.15 4.13 -14.02
CA TYR A 170 2.95 4.82 -13.51
C TYR A 170 3.18 5.49 -12.15
N GLY A 171 4.42 5.48 -11.64
CA GLY A 171 4.75 6.01 -10.32
C GLY A 171 4.11 5.23 -9.18
N ILE A 172 3.98 3.90 -9.34
CA ILE A 172 3.58 2.97 -8.27
C ILE A 172 4.86 2.34 -7.70
N PRO A 173 5.30 2.71 -6.48
CA PRO A 173 6.46 2.10 -5.86
C PRO A 173 6.14 0.68 -5.39
N ASN A 174 7.04 -0.25 -5.67
CA ASN A 174 6.97 -1.63 -5.19
C ASN A 174 7.95 -1.87 -4.03
N TYR A 175 7.53 -2.65 -3.04
CA TYR A 175 8.30 -3.07 -1.87
C TYR A 175 8.28 -4.58 -1.73
N GLU A 176 9.27 -5.13 -1.01
CA GLU A 176 9.46 -6.59 -0.91
C GLU A 176 8.43 -7.27 -0.02
N THR A 177 7.86 -6.55 0.95
CA THR A 177 6.82 -7.06 1.84
C THR A 177 5.69 -6.04 2.06
N GLY A 178 4.53 -6.52 2.52
CA GLY A 178 3.38 -5.66 2.82
C GLY A 178 3.62 -4.76 4.04
N GLU A 179 4.40 -5.22 5.02
CA GLU A 179 4.84 -4.46 6.19
C GLU A 179 5.75 -3.28 5.79
N ARG A 180 6.57 -3.46 4.75
CA ARG A 180 7.35 -2.36 4.16
C ARG A 180 6.43 -1.35 3.50
N CYS A 181 5.40 -1.78 2.76
CA CYS A 181 4.38 -0.86 2.25
C CYS A 181 3.73 -0.05 3.39
N ALA A 182 3.34 -0.72 4.49
CA ALA A 182 2.74 -0.10 5.66
C ALA A 182 3.67 0.94 6.31
N SER A 183 4.93 0.55 6.55
CA SER A 183 5.95 1.42 7.15
C SER A 183 6.19 2.67 6.31
N ILE A 184 6.32 2.52 4.99
CA ILE A 184 6.55 3.66 4.11
C ILE A 184 5.31 4.55 3.98
N ALA A 185 4.11 3.97 3.88
CA ALA A 185 2.87 4.76 3.91
C ALA A 185 2.77 5.61 5.18
N TYR A 186 3.12 5.04 6.34
CA TYR A 186 3.18 5.76 7.61
C TYR A 186 4.19 6.92 7.57
N ARG A 187 5.42 6.69 7.10
CA ARG A 187 6.46 7.73 7.03
C ARG A 187 6.07 8.87 6.08
N VAL A 188 5.52 8.54 4.90
CA VAL A 188 5.01 9.52 3.93
C VAL A 188 3.87 10.34 4.53
N LYS A 189 2.97 9.72 5.31
CA LYS A 189 1.92 10.43 6.04
C LYS A 189 2.51 11.35 7.12
N LYS A 190 3.44 10.85 7.93
CA LYS A 190 4.00 11.57 9.09
C LYS A 190 4.75 12.84 8.70
N ARG A 191 5.35 12.88 7.50
CA ARG A 191 5.95 14.09 6.90
C ARG A 191 5.02 15.31 6.93
N ASN A 192 3.72 15.09 6.86
CA ASN A 192 2.73 16.17 6.82
C ASN A 192 2.30 16.69 8.21
N SER A 193 2.73 16.02 9.28
CA SER A 193 2.48 16.42 10.68
C SER A 193 3.68 17.18 11.27
N VAL A 194 4.61 17.57 10.40
CA VAL A 194 5.84 18.29 10.71
C VAL A 194 5.81 19.65 10.02
#